data_AF-G2H1X9-F1
#
_entry.id   AF-G2H1X9-F1
#
_cell.length_a   1.000
_cell.length_b   1.000
_cell.length_c   1.000
_cell.angle_alpha   90.00
_cell.angle_beta   90.00
_cell.angle_gamma   90.00
#
_symmetry.space_group_name_H-M   'P 1'
#
loop_
_entity.id
_entity.type
_entity.pdbx_description
1 polymer ?
#
loop_
_entity_poly.entity_id
_entity_poly.type
_entity_poly.pdbx_seq_one_letter_code
_entity_poly.pdbx_strand_id
1 'polypeptide(L)'
;RLRSERCRNPRHLGRGGCQLQCFDANELKRIKHELEPKMGMDLKLLQLIAYTNDKETFEQQPNGQWTNYNYDWMLQPGAMKKIKEYADGIGPDYHMLIDDKSTPEKILLTGMAKEAHDNNLLVHPYTIRADALPKYVTDVDKLYEIIYDKVNADGAFTDFPDKGVHFLQKQRQQN
;
A
#
# COMPACT_ATOMS: atom_id res chain seq x y z
N ARG A 1 -6.71 -12.14 7.30
CA ARG A 1 -7.87 -11.21 7.22
C ARG A 1 -8.05 -10.85 5.75
N LEU A 2 -9.08 -11.34 5.05
CA LEU A 2 -9.33 -10.99 3.64
C LEU A 2 -9.74 -9.50 3.60
N ARG A 3 -8.91 -8.66 3.00
CA ARG A 3 -9.19 -7.22 2.85
C ARG A 3 -9.67 -6.96 1.43
N SER A 4 -10.74 -6.18 1.30
CA SER A 4 -11.23 -5.79 -0.01
C SER A 4 -10.40 -4.63 -0.55
N GLU A 5 -9.85 -4.81 -1.75
CA GLU A 5 -9.11 -3.77 -2.45
C GLU A 5 -9.98 -3.14 -3.53
N ARG A 6 -9.92 -1.81 -3.66
CA ARG A 6 -10.53 -1.10 -4.78
C ARG A 6 -9.45 -0.36 -5.56
N CYS A 7 -9.17 -0.84 -6.77
CA CYS A 7 -8.32 -0.16 -7.76
C CYS A 7 -9.11 0.89 -8.55
N ARG A 8 -8.48 2.04 -8.83
CA ARG A 8 -9.01 3.10 -9.69
C ARG A 8 -9.05 2.69 -11.17
N ASN A 9 -8.08 1.88 -11.59
CA ASN A 9 -7.98 1.34 -12.95
C ASN A 9 -7.90 -0.20 -12.90
N PRO A 10 -8.83 -0.94 -13.54
CA PRO A 10 -8.82 -2.40 -13.52
C PRO A 10 -7.60 -3.01 -14.22
N ARG A 11 -6.86 -2.25 -15.04
CA ARG A 11 -5.59 -2.68 -15.66
C ARG A 11 -4.44 -2.85 -14.67
N HIS A 12 -4.59 -2.39 -13.42
CA HIS A 12 -3.59 -2.58 -12.36
C HIS A 12 -3.64 -3.98 -11.73
N LEU A 13 -4.71 -4.75 -11.98
CA LEU A 13 -4.76 -6.17 -11.67
C LEU A 13 -3.90 -6.92 -12.72
N GLY A 14 -2.97 -7.77 -12.28
CA GLY A 14 -2.06 -8.51 -13.16
C GLY A 14 -2.77 -9.39 -14.22
N ARG A 15 -2.01 -10.04 -15.11
CA ARG A 15 -2.55 -10.87 -16.22
C ARG A 15 -3.44 -12.08 -15.81
N GLY A 16 -3.72 -12.26 -14.53
CA GLY A 16 -4.70 -13.23 -14.00
C GLY A 16 -5.69 -12.66 -12.98
N GLY A 17 -5.77 -11.34 -12.80
CA GLY A 17 -6.68 -10.71 -11.82
C GLY A 17 -6.26 -10.85 -10.36
N CYS A 18 -5.15 -11.53 -10.06
CA CYS A 18 -4.66 -11.78 -8.71
C CYS A 18 -3.41 -10.93 -8.41
N GLN A 19 -3.38 -10.34 -7.22
CA GLN A 19 -2.22 -9.67 -6.63
C GLN A 19 -1.85 -10.40 -5.33
N LEU A 20 -0.56 -10.61 -5.12
CA LEU A 20 -0.03 -11.21 -3.90
C LEU A 20 0.64 -10.13 -3.06
N GLN A 21 0.11 -9.91 -1.86
CA GLN A 21 0.64 -8.93 -0.91
C GLN A 21 1.26 -9.63 0.29
N CYS A 22 2.42 -9.15 0.76
CA CYS A 22 3.08 -9.69 1.95
C CYS A 22 3.87 -8.62 2.69
N PHE A 23 3.95 -8.75 4.02
CA PHE A 23 4.78 -7.91 4.88
C PHE A 23 6.27 -8.32 4.86
N ASP A 24 6.55 -9.59 4.54
CA ASP A 24 7.90 -10.13 4.51
C ASP A 24 8.56 -9.88 3.14
N ALA A 25 9.52 -8.95 3.13
CA ALA A 25 10.29 -8.61 1.94
C ALA A 25 11.20 -9.75 1.46
N ASN A 26 11.69 -10.60 2.37
CA ASN A 26 12.55 -11.72 2.01
C ASN A 26 11.72 -12.80 1.30
N GLU A 27 10.50 -13.05 1.78
CA GLU A 27 9.60 -14.01 1.13
C GLU A 27 9.13 -13.50 -0.25
N LEU A 28 8.85 -12.20 -0.41
CA LEU A 28 8.55 -11.64 -1.74
C LEU A 28 9.70 -11.80 -2.74
N LYS A 29 10.95 -11.57 -2.29
CA LYS A 29 12.14 -11.82 -3.13
C LYS A 29 12.26 -13.30 -3.50
N ARG A 30 12.03 -14.20 -2.55
CA ARG A 30 12.05 -15.66 -2.79
C ARG A 30 10.96 -16.08 -3.77
N ILE A 31 9.75 -15.55 -3.63
CA ILE A 31 8.66 -15.78 -4.57
C ILE A 31 9.07 -15.31 -5.97
N LYS A 32 9.58 -14.07 -6.10
CA LYS A 32 9.92 -13.48 -7.39
C LYS A 32 11.06 -14.21 -8.11
N HIS A 33 12.13 -14.56 -7.38
CA HIS A 33 13.35 -15.07 -7.98
C HIS A 33 13.43 -16.60 -8.02
N GLU A 34 12.70 -17.31 -7.15
CA GLU A 34 12.77 -18.78 -7.08
C GLU A 34 11.47 -19.47 -7.44
N LEU A 35 10.34 -19.06 -6.86
CA LEU A 35 9.09 -19.82 -6.98
C LEU A 35 8.37 -19.52 -8.30
N GLU A 36 8.26 -18.24 -8.68
CA GLU A 36 7.62 -17.82 -9.93
C GLU A 36 8.25 -18.49 -11.16
N PRO A 37 9.59 -18.47 -11.35
CA PRO A 37 10.22 -19.14 -12.49
C PRO A 37 10.03 -20.66 -12.49
N LYS A 38 10.05 -21.30 -11.31
CA LYS A 38 9.86 -22.76 -11.18
C LYS A 38 8.43 -23.18 -11.51
N MET A 39 7.45 -22.34 -11.20
CA MET A 39 6.03 -22.62 -11.39
C MET A 39 5.46 -22.04 -12.69
N GLY A 40 6.25 -21.30 -13.47
CA GLY A 40 5.78 -20.61 -14.67
C GLY A 40 4.72 -19.54 -14.38
N MET A 41 4.81 -18.92 -13.21
CA MET A 41 3.86 -17.90 -12.74
C MET A 41 4.45 -16.50 -12.93
N ASP A 42 3.59 -15.53 -13.17
CA ASP A 42 3.93 -14.10 -13.20
C ASP A 42 2.84 -13.33 -12.44
N LEU A 43 3.04 -13.18 -11.12
CA LEU A 43 2.10 -12.50 -10.25
C LEU A 43 2.52 -11.05 -10.06
N LYS A 44 1.52 -10.21 -9.78
CA LYS A 44 1.76 -8.86 -9.29
C LYS A 44 2.05 -8.92 -7.80
N LEU A 45 3.26 -8.53 -7.42
CA LEU A 45 3.72 -8.56 -6.04
C LEU A 45 3.56 -7.18 -5.39
N LEU A 46 2.90 -7.11 -4.22
CA LEU A 46 2.77 -5.90 -3.42
C LEU A 46 3.52 -6.05 -2.09
N GLN A 47 4.46 -5.15 -1.84
CA GLN A 47 5.16 -5.05 -0.55
C GLN A 47 4.29 -4.29 0.45
N LEU A 48 3.87 -4.94 1.54
CA LEU A 48 3.19 -4.27 2.65
C LEU A 48 4.21 -3.66 3.60
N ILE A 49 3.97 -2.41 4.03
CA ILE A 49 4.90 -1.67 4.89
C ILE A 49 4.19 -1.39 6.24
N ALA A 50 4.71 -1.99 7.31
CA ALA A 50 4.27 -1.79 8.69
C ALA A 50 5.25 -0.89 9.45
N TYR A 51 4.87 -0.40 10.64
CA TYR A 51 5.85 0.22 11.52
C TYR A 51 6.64 -0.86 12.26
N THR A 52 7.95 -0.67 12.42
CA THR A 52 8.81 -1.61 13.16
C THR A 52 8.27 -1.94 14.55
N ASN A 53 7.62 -0.98 15.22
CA ASN A 53 7.04 -1.19 16.55
C ASN A 53 5.84 -2.13 16.58
N ASP A 54 5.18 -2.37 15.44
CA ASP A 54 3.99 -3.23 15.36
C ASP A 54 4.33 -4.71 15.47
N LYS A 55 5.62 -5.07 15.33
CA LYS A 55 6.13 -6.45 15.41
C LYS A 55 5.41 -7.42 14.46
N GLU A 56 5.00 -6.92 13.30
CA GLU A 56 4.22 -7.65 12.29
C GLU A 56 5.02 -8.77 11.61
N THR A 57 6.34 -8.65 11.51
CA THR A 57 7.19 -9.65 10.86
C THR A 57 8.45 -9.89 11.66
N PHE A 58 8.84 -11.16 11.72
CA PHE A 58 10.09 -11.60 12.30
C PHE A 58 10.92 -12.22 11.19
N GLU A 59 12.18 -11.84 11.09
CA GLU A 59 13.14 -12.49 10.22
C GLU A 59 14.01 -13.45 11.01
N GLN A 60 14.33 -14.59 10.40
CA GLN A 60 15.27 -15.53 10.96
C GLN A 60 16.69 -15.11 10.61
N GLN A 61 17.48 -14.79 11.62
CA GLN A 61 18.89 -14.47 11.49
C GLN A 61 19.70 -15.72 11.13
N PRO A 62 20.92 -15.58 10.55
CA PRO A 62 21.79 -16.71 10.20
C PRO A 62 22.13 -17.62 11.40
N ASN A 63 22.03 -17.10 12.63
CA ASN A 63 22.22 -17.86 13.86
C ASN A 63 20.96 -18.64 14.32
N GLY A 64 19.89 -18.65 13.52
CA GLY A 64 18.63 -19.31 13.80
C GLY A 64 17.66 -18.53 14.71
N GLN A 65 18.06 -17.36 15.22
CA GLN A 65 17.20 -16.53 16.08
C GLN A 65 16.20 -15.71 15.27
N TRP A 66 15.01 -15.52 15.82
CA TRP A 66 13.98 -14.66 15.23
C TRP A 66 14.12 -13.25 15.79
N THR A 67 14.30 -12.26 14.91
CA THR A 67 14.36 -10.84 15.27
C THR A 67 13.25 -10.09 14.58
N ASN A 68 12.72 -9.06 15.24
CA ASN A 68 11.73 -8.18 14.64
C ASN A 68 12.29 -7.50 13.39
N TYR A 69 11.56 -7.55 12.28
CA TYR A 69 11.98 -6.96 11.03
C TYR A 69 11.93 -5.42 11.12
N ASN A 70 13.00 -4.75 10.69
CA ASN A 70 13.06 -3.29 10.67
C ASN A 70 12.49 -2.77 9.33
N TYR A 71 11.39 -2.01 9.41
CA TYR A 71 10.74 -1.37 8.27
C TYR A 71 11.19 0.07 8.02
N ASP A 72 11.98 0.66 8.92
CA ASP A 72 12.34 2.08 8.89
C ASP A 72 13.10 2.44 7.61
N TRP A 73 13.90 1.50 7.08
CA TRP A 73 14.60 1.69 5.82
C TRP A 73 13.65 1.85 4.63
N MET A 74 12.45 1.27 4.67
CA MET A 74 11.43 1.39 3.62
C MET A 74 10.79 2.79 3.59
N LEU A 75 10.91 3.55 4.68
CA LEU A 75 10.43 4.93 4.78
C LEU A 75 11.47 5.96 4.30
N GLN A 76 12.72 5.54 4.09
CA GLN A 76 13.81 6.44 3.71
C GLN A 76 13.81 6.74 2.21
N PRO A 77 14.31 7.93 1.80
CA PRO A 77 14.48 8.25 0.39
C PRO A 77 15.35 7.23 -0.35
N GLY A 78 14.90 6.78 -1.51
CA GLY A 78 15.56 5.77 -2.34
C GLY A 78 15.18 4.33 -2.02
N ALA A 79 14.33 4.10 -1.02
CA ALA A 79 13.86 2.76 -0.69
C ALA A 79 12.96 2.16 -1.78
N MET A 80 12.14 3.00 -2.42
CA MET A 80 11.20 2.56 -3.46
C MET A 80 11.93 1.94 -4.65
N LYS A 81 13.12 2.46 -4.97
CA LYS A 81 13.98 1.89 -6.02
C LYS A 81 14.40 0.46 -5.70
N LYS A 82 14.71 0.16 -4.43
CA LYS A 82 15.06 -1.21 -3.98
C LYS A 82 13.83 -2.12 -3.99
N ILE A 83 12.67 -1.61 -3.58
CA ILE A 83 11.42 -2.36 -3.59
C ILE A 83 11.03 -2.76 -5.02
N LYS A 84 11.27 -1.87 -5.99
CA LYS A 84 10.97 -2.12 -7.41
C LYS A 84 11.71 -3.32 -8.02
N GLU A 85 12.84 -3.72 -7.45
CA GLU A 85 13.60 -4.89 -7.94
C GLU A 85 12.83 -6.20 -7.79
N TYR A 86 11.92 -6.29 -6.82
CA TYR A 86 11.18 -7.51 -6.52
C TYR A 86 9.65 -7.34 -6.43
N ALA A 87 9.14 -6.12 -6.32
CA ALA A 87 7.71 -5.83 -6.22
C ALA A 87 7.19 -4.90 -7.33
N ASP A 88 5.89 -5.02 -7.62
CA ASP A 88 5.15 -4.19 -8.57
C ASP A 88 4.43 -3.01 -7.89
N GLY A 89 4.25 -3.06 -6.58
CA GLY A 89 3.62 -2.00 -5.81
C GLY A 89 3.93 -2.07 -4.32
N ILE A 90 3.48 -1.05 -3.61
CA ILE A 90 3.54 -0.93 -2.16
C ILE A 90 2.13 -0.78 -1.58
N GLY A 91 1.93 -1.38 -0.41
CA GLY A 91 0.76 -1.14 0.43
C GLY A 91 1.21 -0.65 1.80
N PRO A 92 1.47 0.64 1.99
CA PRO A 92 1.78 1.19 3.29
C PRO A 92 0.50 1.45 4.10
N ASP A 93 0.66 1.66 5.41
CA ASP A 93 -0.39 2.34 6.16
C ASP A 93 -0.59 3.76 5.60
N TYR A 94 -1.84 4.22 5.43
CA TYR A 94 -2.09 5.56 4.90
C TYR A 94 -1.51 6.68 5.79
N HIS A 95 -1.29 6.44 7.08
CA HIS A 95 -0.59 7.37 7.98
C HIS A 95 0.90 7.54 7.64
N MET A 96 1.48 6.66 6.82
CA MET A 96 2.83 6.83 6.27
C MET A 96 2.86 7.75 5.04
N LEU A 97 1.70 7.97 4.40
CA LEU A 97 1.57 8.82 3.21
C LEU A 97 1.17 10.25 3.58
N ILE A 98 0.43 10.41 4.67
CA ILE A 98 -0.10 11.68 5.17
C ILE A 98 0.49 11.96 6.54
N ASP A 99 1.17 13.09 6.69
CA ASP A 99 1.79 13.52 7.94
C ASP A 99 0.72 13.81 9.00
N ASP A 100 0.99 13.45 10.25
CA ASP A 100 0.06 13.58 11.38
C ASP A 100 -0.26 15.03 11.76
N LYS A 101 0.55 15.99 11.30
CA LYS A 101 0.31 17.44 11.42
C LYS A 101 -0.64 17.98 10.37
N SER A 102 -1.16 17.14 9.47
CA SER A 102 -2.18 17.54 8.51
C SER A 102 -3.42 18.07 9.23
N THR A 103 -4.01 19.13 8.65
CA THR A 103 -5.29 19.70 9.11
C THR A 103 -6.31 19.67 7.98
N PRO A 104 -7.61 19.87 8.25
CA PRO A 104 -8.63 19.93 7.20
C PRO A 104 -8.34 20.95 6.09
N GLU A 105 -7.61 22.03 6.41
CA GLU A 105 -7.24 23.10 5.48
C GLU A 105 -5.93 22.80 4.74
N LYS A 106 -5.05 21.96 5.31
CA LYS A 106 -3.72 21.70 4.76
C LYS A 106 -3.31 20.24 4.99
N ILE A 107 -3.40 19.46 3.92
CA ILE A 107 -2.88 18.09 3.89
C ILE A 107 -1.39 18.12 3.56
N LEU A 108 -0.59 17.50 4.41
CA LEU A 108 0.86 17.38 4.28
C LEU A 108 1.18 15.94 3.88
N LEU A 109 1.87 15.79 2.74
CA LEU A 109 2.27 14.48 2.22
C LEU A 109 3.74 14.22 2.52
N THR A 110 4.09 12.98 2.86
CA THR A 110 5.46 12.57 3.23
C THR A 110 6.40 12.42 2.02
N GLY A 111 5.87 12.39 0.80
CA GLY A 111 6.61 12.18 -0.45
C GLY A 111 6.76 10.72 -0.88
N MET A 112 6.41 9.76 -0.01
CA MET A 112 6.52 8.33 -0.30
C MET A 112 5.74 7.91 -1.56
N ALA A 113 4.48 8.33 -1.69
CA ALA A 113 3.65 7.99 -2.84
C ALA A 113 4.27 8.52 -4.15
N LYS A 114 4.80 9.74 -4.12
CA LYS A 114 5.50 10.33 -5.27
C LYS A 114 6.72 9.50 -5.66
N GLU A 115 7.55 9.13 -4.70
CA GLU A 115 8.75 8.32 -4.97
C GLU A 115 8.39 6.93 -5.52
N ALA A 116 7.32 6.32 -5.02
CA ALA A 116 6.82 5.05 -5.53
C ALA A 116 6.39 5.17 -7.01
N HIS A 117 5.62 6.21 -7.36
CA HIS A 117 5.23 6.47 -8.75
C HIS A 117 6.42 6.78 -9.65
N ASP A 118 7.40 7.56 -9.18
CA ASP A 118 8.64 7.85 -9.91
C ASP A 118 9.44 6.56 -10.23
N ASN A 119 9.24 5.49 -9.44
CA ASN A 119 9.85 4.17 -9.66
C ASN A 119 8.89 3.15 -10.34
N ASN A 120 7.74 3.60 -10.86
CA ASN A 120 6.71 2.74 -11.46
C ASN A 120 6.18 1.64 -10.51
N LEU A 121 6.01 1.99 -9.23
CA LEU A 121 5.33 1.17 -8.24
C LEU A 121 3.89 1.66 -8.08
N LEU A 122 2.95 0.71 -8.00
CA LEU A 122 1.57 1.00 -7.60
C LEU A 122 1.51 1.34 -6.11
N VAL A 123 0.59 2.22 -5.70
CA VAL A 123 0.44 2.63 -4.30
C VAL A 123 -0.97 2.30 -3.80
N HIS A 124 -1.09 1.24 -2.98
CA HIS A 124 -2.36 0.74 -2.46
C HIS A 124 -2.42 0.81 -0.92
N PRO A 125 -2.64 1.99 -0.31
CA PRO A 125 -2.63 2.14 1.12
C PRO A 125 -3.76 1.40 1.83
N TYR A 126 -3.51 1.01 3.08
CA TYR A 126 -4.50 0.43 3.99
C TYR A 126 -4.53 1.20 5.33
N THR A 127 -5.58 1.12 6.16
CA THR A 127 -6.96 0.71 5.85
C THR A 127 -7.87 1.91 6.05
N ILE A 128 -8.64 2.27 5.03
CA ILE A 128 -9.64 3.33 5.14
C ILE A 128 -10.83 2.80 5.94
N ARG A 129 -11.07 3.40 7.10
CA ARG A 129 -12.10 3.02 8.05
C ARG A 129 -13.03 4.20 8.34
N ALA A 130 -14.32 4.02 8.05
CA ALA A 130 -15.32 5.07 8.25
C ALA A 130 -15.66 5.31 9.74
N ASP A 131 -15.35 4.35 10.60
CA ASP A 131 -15.56 4.37 12.05
C ASP A 131 -14.33 4.86 12.84
N ALA A 132 -13.18 5.02 12.18
CA ALA A 132 -11.93 5.45 12.79
C ALA A 132 -11.22 6.49 11.90
N LEU A 133 -11.84 7.66 11.76
CA LEU A 133 -11.34 8.73 10.90
C LEU A 133 -10.21 9.53 11.58
N PRO A 134 -9.19 9.97 10.82
CA PRO A 134 -8.16 10.85 11.32
C PRO A 134 -8.71 12.28 11.57
N LYS A 135 -8.04 13.04 12.44
CA LYS A 135 -8.52 14.38 12.88
C LYS A 135 -8.66 15.40 11.76
N TYR A 136 -7.95 15.21 10.64
CA TYR A 136 -7.97 16.11 9.49
C TYR A 136 -9.13 15.86 8.52
N VAL A 137 -9.99 14.86 8.76
CA VAL A 137 -11.21 14.63 7.98
C VAL A 137 -12.44 14.52 8.87
N THR A 138 -13.56 15.03 8.38
CA THR A 138 -14.87 14.98 9.04
C THR A 138 -15.72 13.79 8.61
N ASP A 139 -15.41 13.23 7.44
CA ASP A 139 -16.15 12.16 6.80
C ASP A 139 -15.20 11.28 5.97
N VAL A 140 -15.65 10.05 5.66
CA VAL A 140 -14.83 9.07 4.92
C VAL A 140 -14.67 9.43 3.45
N ASP A 141 -15.60 10.19 2.87
CA ASP A 141 -15.56 10.59 1.46
C ASP A 141 -14.38 11.56 1.22
N LYS A 142 -14.15 12.50 2.13
CA LYS A 142 -12.94 13.36 2.14
C LYS A 142 -11.66 12.54 2.31
N LEU A 143 -11.68 11.48 3.12
CA LEU A 143 -10.51 10.61 3.24
C LEU A 143 -10.23 9.90 1.92
N TYR A 144 -11.26 9.39 1.24
CA TYR A 144 -11.12 8.82 -0.10
C TYR A 144 -10.61 9.85 -1.11
N GLU A 145 -11.13 11.08 -1.09
CA GLU A 145 -10.66 12.18 -1.95
C GLU A 145 -9.17 12.47 -1.70
N ILE A 146 -8.74 12.58 -0.45
CA ILE A 146 -7.32 12.81 -0.13
C ILE A 146 -6.45 11.65 -0.63
N ILE A 147 -6.88 10.40 -0.42
CA ILE A 147 -6.11 9.22 -0.82
C ILE A 147 -6.03 9.08 -2.35
N TYR A 148 -7.14 9.26 -3.07
CA TYR A 148 -7.15 9.09 -4.52
C TYR A 148 -6.66 10.33 -5.28
N ASP A 149 -6.93 11.54 -4.79
CA ASP A 149 -6.66 12.78 -5.53
C ASP A 149 -5.42 13.52 -5.05
N LYS A 150 -5.12 13.52 -3.74
CA LYS A 150 -3.91 14.20 -3.20
C LYS A 150 -2.71 13.26 -3.16
N VAL A 151 -2.89 12.09 -2.57
CA VAL A 151 -1.86 11.04 -2.50
C VAL A 151 -1.66 10.35 -3.85
N ASN A 152 -2.66 10.44 -4.74
CA ASN A 152 -2.66 9.81 -6.07
C ASN A 152 -2.60 8.27 -5.99
N ALA A 153 -3.23 7.67 -5.00
CA ALA A 153 -3.22 6.21 -4.85
C ALA A 153 -3.88 5.50 -6.04
N ASP A 154 -3.29 4.39 -6.48
CA ASP A 154 -3.79 3.56 -7.58
C ASP A 154 -4.99 2.69 -7.17
N GLY A 155 -5.07 2.42 -5.87
CA GLY A 155 -6.14 1.69 -5.21
C GLY A 155 -6.09 1.96 -3.70
N ALA A 156 -7.10 1.52 -2.95
CA ALA A 156 -7.04 1.58 -1.49
C ALA A 156 -7.76 0.38 -0.88
N PHE A 157 -7.25 -0.08 0.26
CA PHE A 157 -7.93 -1.07 1.09
C PHE A 157 -8.90 -0.38 2.05
N THR A 158 -10.12 -0.89 2.10
CA THR A 158 -11.14 -0.42 3.02
C THR A 158 -11.87 -1.58 3.68
N ASP A 159 -12.25 -1.38 4.94
CA ASP A 159 -13.16 -2.28 5.67
C ASP A 159 -14.63 -2.06 5.27
N PHE A 160 -14.95 -0.97 4.55
CA PHE A 160 -16.30 -0.61 4.08
C PHE A 160 -16.36 -0.57 2.54
N PRO A 161 -16.33 -1.74 1.86
CA PRO A 161 -16.31 -1.80 0.41
C PRO A 161 -17.49 -1.08 -0.25
N ASP A 162 -18.68 -1.13 0.36
CA ASP A 162 -19.90 -0.45 -0.09
C ASP A 162 -19.69 1.07 -0.23
N LYS A 163 -19.09 1.72 0.78
CA LYS A 163 -18.76 3.15 0.76
C LYS A 163 -17.72 3.47 -0.30
N GLY A 164 -16.70 2.63 -0.44
CA GLY A 164 -15.69 2.77 -1.49
C GLY A 164 -16.29 2.68 -2.91
N VAL A 165 -17.23 1.76 -3.14
CA VAL A 165 -17.95 1.68 -4.44
C VAL A 165 -18.73 2.96 -4.70
N HIS A 166 -19.49 3.42 -3.71
CA HIS A 166 -20.40 4.54 -3.86
C HIS A 166 -19.63 5.84 -4.17
N PHE A 167 -18.48 6.05 -3.51
CA PHE A 167 -17.60 7.18 -3.78
C PHE A 167 -17.06 7.16 -5.23
N LEU A 168 -16.51 6.02 -5.68
CA LEU A 168 -15.98 5.89 -7.04
C LEU A 168 -17.07 6.02 -8.13
N GLN A 169 -18.29 5.55 -7.85
CA GLN A 169 -19.43 5.72 -8.74
C GLN A 169 -19.86 7.19 -8.85
N LYS A 170 -19.88 7.93 -7.73
CA LYS A 170 -20.16 9.38 -7.74
C LYS A 170 -19.13 10.15 -8.55
N GLN A 171 -17.82 9.89 -8.37
CA GLN A 171 -16.79 10.56 -9.16
C GLN A 171 -16.92 10.28 -10.67
N ARG A 172 -17.32 9.05 -11.06
CA ARG A 172 -17.56 8.70 -12.47
C ARG A 172 -18.79 9.37 -13.09
N GLN A 173 -19.74 9.84 -12.29
CA GLN A 173 -20.93 10.55 -12.77
C GLN A 173 -20.73 12.07 -12.84
N GLN A 174 -19.70 12.58 -12.18
CA GLN A 174 -19.37 14.02 -12.13
C GLN A 174 -18.28 14.44 -13.13
N ASN A 175 -17.62 13.48 -13.78
CA ASN A 175 -16.69 13.67 -14.90
C ASN A 175 -17.35 13.23 -16.22
#